data_AF-A0A951CYR5-F1
#
_entry.id   AF-A0A951CYR5-F1
#
_cell.length_a   1.000
_cell.length_b   1.000
_cell.length_c   1.000
_cell.angle_alpha   90.00
_cell.angle_beta   90.00
_cell.angle_gamma   90.00
#
_symmetry.space_group_name_H-M   'P 1'
#
loop_
_entity.id
_entity.type
_entity.pdbx_description
1 polymer ?
#
loop_
_entity_poly.entity_id
_entity_poly.type
_entity_poly.pdbx_seq_one_letter_code
_entity_poly.pdbx_strand_id
1 'polypeptide(L)'
;MTYYAPTLLWITEWGIWENTQSSHLYYRLRQSYGDQRLLWEAPGHLFLGYEAEDLASYLQVAMLNGWGGYLLTDADYVNAFFSHDEYIDFFARDESNLEPVRRELLARAR
;
A
#
# COMPACT_ATOMS: atom_id res chain seq x y z
N MET A 1 -2.45 22.91 4.23
CA MET A 1 -2.03 21.62 4.81
C MET A 1 -3.07 20.61 4.39
N THR A 2 -2.71 19.64 3.56
CA THR A 2 -3.57 18.52 3.21
C THR A 2 -3.52 17.53 4.36
N TYR A 3 -4.68 17.15 4.91
CA TYR A 3 -4.77 16.12 5.94
C TYR A 3 -5.04 14.77 5.28
N TYR A 4 -4.20 13.78 5.54
CA TYR A 4 -4.44 12.40 5.15
C TYR A 4 -4.96 11.60 6.35
N ALA A 5 -5.94 10.73 6.12
CA ALA A 5 -6.39 9.80 7.14
C ALA A 5 -5.31 8.73 7.39
N PRO A 6 -5.21 8.18 8.62
CA PRO A 6 -4.37 7.01 8.88
C PRO A 6 -4.71 5.87 7.91
N THR A 7 -3.68 5.21 7.41
CA THR A 7 -3.81 4.16 6.39
C THR A 7 -2.93 2.97 6.74
N LEU A 8 -3.51 1.77 6.72
CA LEU A 8 -2.81 0.52 6.92
C LEU A 8 -2.34 -0.03 5.58
N LEU A 9 -1.04 -0.19 5.41
CA LEU A 9 -0.47 -1.04 4.37
C LEU A 9 -0.39 -2.47 4.92
N TRP A 10 -1.13 -3.39 4.32
CA TRP A 10 -1.14 -4.79 4.72
C TRP A 10 -0.70 -5.69 3.57
N ILE A 11 0.52 -6.22 3.67
CA ILE A 11 1.09 -7.10 2.65
C ILE A 11 0.61 -8.52 2.91
N THR A 12 -0.08 -9.10 1.93
CA THR A 12 -0.66 -10.46 2.00
C THR A 12 -0.01 -11.42 1.01
N GLU A 13 0.64 -10.88 -0.02
CA GLU A 13 1.24 -11.64 -1.11
C GLU A 13 2.72 -11.28 -1.20
N TRP A 14 3.58 -12.14 -0.68
CA TRP A 14 5.03 -12.01 -0.74
C TRP A 14 5.66 -13.38 -0.99
N GLY A 15 6.93 -13.42 -1.43
CA GLY A 15 7.62 -14.71 -1.66
C GLY A 15 7.23 -15.43 -2.95
N ILE A 16 6.39 -14.85 -3.81
CA ILE A 16 5.97 -15.45 -5.08
C ILE A 16 7.16 -15.66 -6.04
N TRP A 17 8.05 -14.67 -6.08
CA TRP A 17 9.23 -14.64 -6.96
C TRP A 17 10.55 -14.60 -6.16
N GLU A 18 10.87 -15.63 -5.39
CA GLU A 18 11.96 -15.58 -4.39
C GLU A 18 13.32 -15.09 -4.94
N ASN A 19 13.63 -15.40 -6.21
CA ASN A 19 14.92 -15.05 -6.83
C ASN A 19 15.01 -13.61 -7.36
N THR A 20 13.89 -12.88 -7.46
CA THR A 20 13.87 -11.50 -8.00
C THR A 20 13.55 -10.46 -6.93
N GLN A 21 13.17 -10.90 -5.72
CA GLN A 21 12.83 -10.02 -4.62
C GLN A 21 14.07 -9.44 -3.95
N SER A 22 14.09 -8.11 -3.82
CA SER A 22 15.02 -7.36 -2.99
C SER A 22 14.44 -7.13 -1.59
N SER A 23 14.04 -8.20 -0.89
CA SER A 23 13.44 -8.12 0.46
C SER A 23 14.34 -7.40 1.48
N HIS A 24 15.66 -7.44 1.26
CA HIS A 24 16.63 -6.69 2.07
C HIS A 24 16.35 -5.18 2.05
N LEU A 25 15.96 -4.60 0.91
CA LEU A 25 15.66 -3.17 0.78
C LEU A 25 14.44 -2.80 1.63
N TYR A 26 13.40 -3.63 1.59
CA TYR A 26 12.20 -3.45 2.38
C TYR A 26 12.51 -3.51 3.89
N TYR A 27 13.34 -4.45 4.33
CA TYR A 27 13.74 -4.53 5.74
C TYR A 27 14.66 -3.40 6.18
N ARG A 28 15.54 -2.88 5.30
CA ARG A 28 16.34 -1.69 5.60
C ARG A 28 15.46 -0.46 5.77
N LEU A 29 14.41 -0.34 4.95
CA LEU A 29 13.40 0.70 5.10
C LEU A 29 12.65 0.55 6.43
N ARG A 30 12.16 -0.63 6.78
CA ARG A 30 11.54 -0.89 8.10
C ARG A 30 12.43 -0.50 9.28
N GLN A 31 13.70 -0.90 9.21
CA GLN A 31 14.67 -0.60 10.25
C GLN A 31 14.91 0.91 10.43
N SER A 32 14.83 1.72 9.36
CA SER A 32 15.02 3.18 9.49
C SER A 32 13.90 3.86 10.28
N TYR A 33 12.71 3.24 10.36
CA TYR A 33 11.60 3.69 11.19
C TYR A 33 11.52 2.93 12.53
N GLY A 34 12.54 2.15 12.88
CA GLY A 34 12.65 1.44 14.15
C GLY A 34 11.94 0.09 14.20
N ASP A 35 11.36 -0.40 13.10
CA ASP A 35 10.75 -1.73 13.03
C ASP A 35 11.78 -2.78 12.57
N GLN A 36 12.08 -3.74 13.44
CA GLN A 36 13.00 -4.84 13.15
C GLN A 36 12.29 -6.18 12.87
N ARG A 37 10.95 -6.19 12.91
CA ARG A 37 10.15 -7.40 12.73
C ARG A 37 10.10 -7.82 11.27
N LEU A 38 10.09 -9.14 11.08
CA LEU A 38 9.97 -9.77 9.78
C LEU A 38 8.53 -9.65 9.26
N LEU A 39 8.36 -9.79 7.95
CA LEU A 39 7.06 -9.58 7.32
C LEU A 39 5.99 -10.57 7.84
N TRP A 40 6.38 -11.81 8.13
CA TRP A 40 5.47 -12.81 8.70
C TRP A 40 5.12 -12.54 10.18
N GLU A 41 5.91 -11.74 10.90
CA GLU A 41 5.62 -11.34 12.28
C GLU A 41 4.68 -10.12 12.31
N ALA A 42 4.90 -9.17 11.40
CA ALA A 42 4.12 -7.96 11.27
C ALA A 42 3.87 -7.63 9.79
N PRO A 43 2.85 -8.24 9.14
CA PRO A 43 2.58 -8.01 7.72
C PRO A 43 1.95 -6.64 7.45
N GLY A 44 1.39 -6.01 8.48
CA GLY A 44 0.79 -4.68 8.42
C GLY A 44 1.69 -3.58 8.99
N HIS A 45 1.63 -2.39 8.39
CA HIS A 45 2.19 -1.15 8.92
C HIS A 45 1.12 -0.04 8.84
N LEU A 46 0.74 0.51 10.00
CA LEU A 46 -0.21 1.61 10.09
C LEU A 46 0.54 2.94 10.02
N PHE A 47 0.29 3.72 8.98
CA PHE A 47 0.86 5.04 8.77
C PHE A 47 -0.13 6.11 9.23
N LEU A 48 0.36 7.11 9.94
CA LEU A 48 -0.40 8.30 10.32
C LEU A 48 -0.45 9.29 9.15
N GLY A 49 -1.36 10.26 9.22
CA GLY A 49 -1.59 11.21 8.13
C GLY A 49 -0.37 12.04 7.70
N TYR A 50 0.59 12.27 8.60
CA TYR A 50 1.83 12.98 8.26
C TYR A 50 2.90 12.08 7.64
N GLU A 51 2.70 10.75 7.64
CA GLU A 51 3.60 9.72 7.14
C GLU A 51 3.20 9.26 5.72
N ALA A 52 2.42 10.08 4.99
CA ALA A 52 1.92 9.73 3.66
C ALA A 52 3.05 9.45 2.65
N GLU A 53 4.16 10.19 2.73
CA GLU A 53 5.35 9.97 1.91
C GLU A 53 6.09 8.67 2.29
N ASP A 54 6.05 8.30 3.57
CA ASP A 54 6.62 7.04 4.06
C ASP A 54 5.77 5.88 3.54
N LEU A 55 4.44 5.98 3.63
CA LEU A 55 3.51 5.01 3.04
C LEU A 55 3.78 4.81 1.54
N ALA A 56 3.91 5.90 0.78
CA ALA A 56 4.20 5.85 -0.65
C ALA A 56 5.53 5.13 -0.93
N SER A 57 6.56 5.41 -0.12
CA SER A 57 7.86 4.76 -0.22
C SER A 57 7.79 3.25 0.04
N TYR A 58 7.04 2.82 1.07
CA TYR A 58 6.83 1.41 1.36
C TYR A 58 6.05 0.70 0.26
N LEU A 59 4.99 1.32 -0.23
CA LEU A 59 4.17 0.78 -1.32
C LEU A 59 5.02 0.61 -2.60
N GLN A 60 5.83 1.61 -2.94
CA GLN A 60 6.74 1.56 -4.08
C GLN A 60 7.72 0.39 -3.95
N VAL A 61 8.34 0.20 -2.79
CA VAL A 61 9.26 -0.93 -2.57
C VAL A 61 8.51 -2.26 -2.63
N ALA A 62 7.29 -2.37 -2.10
CA ALA A 62 6.48 -3.58 -2.21
C ALA A 62 6.17 -3.92 -3.69
N MET A 63 5.76 -2.93 -4.48
CA MET A 63 5.51 -3.10 -5.91
C MET A 63 6.78 -3.48 -6.69
N LEU A 64 7.93 -2.89 -6.38
CA LEU A 64 9.22 -3.27 -6.97
C LEU A 64 9.62 -4.72 -6.67
N ASN A 65 9.14 -5.28 -5.57
CA ASN A 65 9.35 -6.68 -5.22
C ASN A 65 8.32 -7.63 -5.85
N GLY A 66 7.36 -7.12 -6.63
CA GLY A 66 6.26 -7.91 -7.18
C GLY A 66 5.39 -8.51 -6.07
N TRP A 67 5.15 -7.74 -5.00
CA TRP A 67 4.27 -8.12 -3.90
C TRP A 67 2.86 -7.55 -4.11
N GLY A 68 1.91 -8.12 -3.38
CA GLY A 68 0.52 -7.67 -3.34
C GLY A 68 -0.02 -7.53 -1.92
N GLY A 69 -1.11 -6.78 -1.80
CA GLY A 69 -1.72 -6.48 -0.52
C GLY A 69 -2.75 -5.37 -0.57
N TYR A 70 -3.09 -4.86 0.60
CA TYR A 70 -4.17 -3.90 0.80
C TYR A 70 -3.66 -2.57 1.34
N LEU A 71 -4.30 -1.50 0.91
CA LEU A 71 -4.28 -0.18 1.52
C LEU A 71 -5.66 0.04 2.14
N LEU A 72 -5.73 0.01 3.46
CA LEU A 72 -6.98 0.14 4.21
C LEU A 72 -7.01 1.49 4.93
N THR A 73 -7.98 2.31 4.56
CA THR A 73 -8.22 3.62 5.18
C THR A 73 -9.17 3.48 6.35
N ASP A 74 -9.09 4.45 7.27
CA ASP A 74 -10.07 4.53 8.35
C ASP A 74 -11.52 4.63 7.82
N ALA A 75 -12.44 3.97 8.51
CA ALA A 75 -13.86 3.88 8.17
C ALA A 75 -14.21 3.30 6.76
N ASP A 76 -13.29 2.59 6.09
CA ASP A 76 -13.51 1.99 4.75
C ASP A 76 -13.94 3.00 3.69
N TYR A 77 -13.40 4.23 3.75
CA TYR A 77 -13.80 5.31 2.85
C TYR A 77 -13.44 4.99 1.39
N VAL A 78 -12.14 4.81 1.11
CA VAL A 78 -11.63 4.26 -0.14
C VAL A 78 -10.42 3.40 0.19
N ASN A 79 -10.53 2.11 -0.09
CA ASN A 79 -9.47 1.14 0.06
C ASN A 79 -8.94 0.74 -1.31
N ALA A 80 -7.75 0.16 -1.33
CA ALA A 80 -7.18 -0.39 -2.55
C ALA A 80 -6.56 -1.77 -2.30
N PHE A 81 -6.64 -2.62 -3.30
CA PHE A 81 -5.83 -3.82 -3.43
C PHE A 81 -4.81 -3.58 -4.53
N PHE A 82 -3.52 -3.76 -4.25
CA PHE A 82 -2.48 -3.76 -5.28
C PHE A 82 -2.00 -5.19 -5.47
N SER A 83 -1.96 -5.63 -6.72
CA SER A 83 -1.62 -7.00 -7.09
C SER A 83 -0.17 -7.13 -7.51
N HIS A 84 0.42 -8.30 -7.24
CA HIS A 84 1.67 -8.72 -7.84
C HIS A 84 1.60 -8.83 -9.38
N ASP A 85 0.40 -8.95 -9.95
CA ASP A 85 0.11 -8.95 -11.39
C ASP A 85 -0.09 -7.53 -11.97
N GLU A 86 0.50 -6.52 -11.35
CA GLU A 86 0.59 -5.14 -11.89
C GLU A 86 -0.74 -4.39 -12.10
N TYR A 87 -1.77 -4.72 -11.31
CA TYR A 87 -3.01 -3.94 -11.27
C TYR A 87 -3.34 -3.45 -9.86
N ILE A 88 -4.16 -2.39 -9.80
CA ILE A 88 -4.73 -1.88 -8.56
C ILE A 88 -6.24 -1.87 -8.71
N ASP A 89 -6.94 -2.45 -7.74
CA ASP A 89 -8.39 -2.38 -7.62
C ASP A 89 -8.79 -1.48 -6.45
N PHE A 90 -9.81 -0.65 -6.64
CA PHE A 90 -10.30 0.29 -5.63
C PHE A 90 -11.69 -0.12 -5.17
N PHE A 91 -11.88 -0.22 -3.87
CA PHE A 91 -13.13 -0.64 -3.27
C PHE A 91 -13.45 0.21 -2.04
N ALA A 92 -14.73 0.35 -1.75
CA ALA A 92 -15.22 1.14 -0.63
C ALA A 92 -16.46 0.48 -0.06
N ARG A 93 -16.78 0.78 1.21
CA ARG A 93 -18.05 0.35 1.79
C ARG A 93 -19.24 1.03 1.11
N ASP A 94 -19.10 2.33 0.81
CA ASP A 94 -20.06 3.13 0.05
C ASP A 94 -19.49 3.40 -1.34
N GLU A 95 -20.13 2.86 -2.39
CA GLU A 95 -19.67 3.02 -3.76
C GLU A 95 -19.58 4.48 -4.22
N SER A 96 -20.37 5.38 -3.62
CA SER A 96 -20.31 6.81 -3.95
C SER A 96 -18.96 7.44 -3.66
N ASN A 97 -18.18 6.87 -2.73
CA ASN A 97 -16.81 7.31 -2.43
C ASN A 97 -15.82 7.02 -3.57
N LEU A 98 -16.16 6.10 -4.49
CA LEU A 98 -15.31 5.76 -5.65
C LEU A 98 -15.50 6.70 -6.83
N GLU A 99 -16.57 7.51 -6.85
CA GLU A 99 -16.85 8.42 -7.97
C GLU A 99 -15.74 9.45 -8.25
N PRO A 100 -15.11 10.08 -7.24
CA PRO A 100 -13.94 10.93 -7.47
C PRO A 100 -12.75 10.16 -8.07
N VAL A 101 -12.52 8.92 -7.61
CA VAL A 101 -11.41 8.07 -8.09
C VAL A 101 -11.64 7.69 -9.56
N ARG A 102 -12.85 7.22 -9.90
CA ARG A 102 -13.25 6.89 -11.28
C ARG A 102 -13.07 8.08 -12.22
N ARG A 103 -13.50 9.27 -11.78
CA ARG A 103 -13.36 10.50 -12.57
C ARG A 103 -11.90 10.82 -12.88
N GLU A 104 -11.02 10.71 -11.89
CA GLU A 104 -9.59 10.99 -12.07
C GLU A 104 -8.92 9.97 -12.99
N LEU A 105 -9.22 8.67 -12.83
CA LEU A 105 -8.68 7.62 -13.68
C LEU A 105 -9.14 7.78 -15.14
N LEU A 106 -10.42 8.08 -15.37
CA LEU A 106 -10.97 8.33 -16.71
C LEU A 106 -10.40 9.59 -17.36
N ALA A 107 -10.06 10.61 -16.57
CA ALA A 107 -9.42 11.82 -17.08
C ALA A 107 -7.99 11.56 -17.58
N ARG A 108 -7.25 10.64 -16.93
CA ARG A 108 -5.87 10.27 -17.29
C ARG A 108 -5.76 9.19 -18.36
N ALA A 109 -6.85 8.49 -18.65
CA ALA A 109 -6.92 7.46 -19.69
C ALA A 109 -7.13 8.04 -21.12
N ARG A 110 -7.21 9.36 -21.27
CA ARG A 110 -7.32 10.08 -22.55
C ARG A 110 -5.99 10.71 -22.93
#